data_AF-A0A350PGE1-F1
#
_entry.id   AF-A0A350PGE1-F1
#
_cell.length_a   1.000
_cell.length_b   1.000
_cell.length_c   1.000
_cell.angle_alpha   90.00
_cell.angle_beta   90.00
_cell.angle_gamma   90.00
#
_symmetry.space_group_name_H-M   'P 1'
#
loop_
_entity.id
_entity.type
_entity.pdbx_description
1 polymer ?
#
loop_
_entity_poly.entity_id
_entity_poly.type
_entity_poly.pdbx_seq_one_letter_code
_entity_poly.pdbx_strand_id
1 'polypeptide(L)' 'MVEETKTRSVVKTIVWRIVAILNSYTILTCSITSSALKNALLMNLTGFFVYYFFERICNKIPHGKIIQDKK' A
#
# COMPACT_ATOMS: atom_id res chain seq x y z
N MET A 1 16.82 -11.67 11.85
CA MET A 1 16.16 -10.44 11.35
C MET A 1 16.20 -10.53 9.83
N VAL A 2 15.06 -10.51 9.16
CA VAL A 2 15.04 -10.54 7.68
C VAL A 2 15.51 -9.16 7.23
N GLU A 3 16.69 -9.09 6.63
CA GLU A 3 17.26 -7.84 6.11
C GLU A 3 16.52 -7.47 4.82
N GLU A 4 15.81 -6.35 4.85
CA GLU A 4 15.16 -5.78 3.68
C GLU A 4 16.20 -5.05 2.82
N THR A 5 16.42 -5.49 1.59
CA THR A 5 17.30 -4.77 0.66
C THR A 5 16.74 -3.36 0.40
N LYS A 6 17.60 -2.33 0.32
CA LYS A 6 17.21 -0.94 -0.01
C LYS A 6 16.31 -0.88 -1.26
N THR A 7 16.62 -1.68 -2.27
CA THR A 7 15.84 -1.83 -3.50
C THR A 7 14.40 -2.30 -3.24
N ARG A 8 14.19 -3.25 -2.32
CA ARG A 8 12.86 -3.76 -1.97
C ARG A 8 11.99 -2.68 -1.35
N SER A 9 12.56 -1.87 -0.45
CA SER A 9 11.85 -0.78 0.20
C SER A 9 11.45 0.33 -0.77
N VAL A 10 12.32 0.66 -1.74
CA VAL A 10 12.01 1.63 -2.80
C VAL A 10 10.89 1.10 -3.69
N VAL A 11 10.97 -0.15 -4.15
CA VAL A 11 9.92 -0.77 -4.97
C VAL A 11 8.58 -0.79 -4.24
N LYS A 12 8.54 -1.21 -2.96
CA LYS A 12 7.32 -1.16 -2.14
C LYS A 12 6.73 0.25 -2.07
N THR A 13 7.58 1.25 -1.87
CA THR A 13 7.13 2.65 -1.78
C THR A 13 6.49 3.09 -3.11
N ILE A 14 7.13 2.79 -4.25
CA ILE A 14 6.59 3.14 -5.57
C ILE A 14 5.25 2.44 -5.82
N VAL A 15 5.17 1.12 -5.58
CA VAL A 15 3.93 0.37 -5.77
C VAL A 15 2.83 0.90 -4.86
N TRP A 16 3.14 1.19 -3.59
CA TRP A 16 2.18 1.78 -2.66
C TRP A 16 1.66 3.13 -3.14
N ARG A 17 2.53 4.00 -3.67
CA ARG A 17 2.11 5.31 -4.19
C ARG A 17 1.15 5.18 -5.37
N ILE A 18 1.39 4.25 -6.30
CA ILE A 18 0.50 4.00 -7.43
C ILE A 18 -0.87 3.52 -6.93
N VAL A 19 -0.90 2.56 -6.00
CA VAL A 19 -2.14 2.02 -5.44
C VAL A 19 -2.94 3.10 -4.67
N ALA A 20 -2.25 3.95 -3.89
CA ALA A 20 -2.89 5.03 -3.14
C ALA A 20 -3.52 6.10 -4.05
N ILE A 21 -2.85 6.43 -5.16
CA ILE A 21 -3.39 7.34 -6.18
C ILE A 21 -4.65 6.74 -6.81
N LEU A 22 -4.62 5.46 -7.20
CA LEU A 22 -5.77 4.77 -7.78
C LEU A 22 -6.95 4.69 -6.81
N ASN A 23 -6.73 4.40 -5.53
CA ASN A 23 -7.79 4.41 -4.51
C ASN A 23 -8.45 5.80 -4.41
N SER A 24 -7.63 6.84 -4.30
CA SER A 24 -8.12 8.22 -4.18
C SER A 24 -8.89 8.66 -5.43
N TYR A 25 -8.34 8.36 -6.62
CA TYR A 25 -8.97 8.66 -7.90
C TYR A 25 -10.31 7.94 -8.06
N THR A 26 -10.39 6.65 -7.68
CA THR A 26 -11.63 5.87 -7.77
C THR A 26 -12.73 6.47 -6.89
N ILE A 27 -12.40 6.83 -5.64
CA ILE A 27 -13.36 7.44 -4.73
C ILE A 27 -13.84 8.80 -5.24
N LEU A 28 -12.94 9.63 -5.78
CA LEU A 28 -13.30 10.92 -6.37
C LEU A 28 -14.19 10.76 -7.62
N THR A 29 -13.84 9.86 -8.54
CA THR A 29 -14.60 9.63 -9.78
C THR A 29 -15.97 9.03 -9.52
N CYS A 30 -16.12 8.17 -8.51
CA CYS A 30 -17.41 7.58 -8.17
C CYS A 30 -18.41 8.59 -7.57
N SER A 31 -17.99 9.83 -7.24
CA SER A 31 -18.85 10.91 -6.73
C SER A 31 -19.85 10.45 -5.65
N ILE A 32 -19.37 9.62 -4.72
CA ILE A 32 -20.22 8.91 -3.74
C ILE A 32 -20.91 9.88 -2.78
N THR A 33 -20.33 11.08 -2.60
CA THR A 33 -20.89 12.09 -1.70
C THR A 33 -20.46 13.49 -2.09
N SER A 34 -21.40 14.44 -2.06
CA SER A 34 -21.18 15.88 -2.32
C SER A 34 -20.44 16.61 -1.19
N SER A 35 -20.22 15.96 -0.03
CA SER A 35 -19.51 16.52 1.11
C SER A 35 -18.03 16.09 1.12
N ALA A 36 -17.13 17.07 1.05
CA ALA A 36 -15.70 16.84 1.07
C ALA A 36 -15.23 16.05 2.31
N LEU A 37 -15.84 16.29 3.47
CA LEU A 37 -15.50 15.59 4.73
C LEU A 37 -15.78 14.09 4.65
N LYS A 38 -16.96 13.72 4.16
CA LYS A 38 -17.34 12.30 4.00
C LYS A 38 -16.46 11.61 2.96
N ASN A 39 -16.10 12.30 1.87
CA ASN A 39 -15.22 11.75 0.87
C ASN A 39 -13.81 11.52 1.43
N ALA A 40 -13.27 12.48 2.18
CA ALA A 40 -11.98 12.33 2.87
C ALA A 40 -12.01 11.18 3.88
N LEU A 41 -13.10 11.03 4.65
CA LEU A 41 -13.26 9.92 5.60
C LEU A 41 -13.26 8.58 4.85
N LEU A 42 -14.01 8.49 3.76
CA LEU A 42 -14.11 7.28 2.95
C LEU A 42 -12.76 6.91 2.31
N MET A 43 -12.04 7.87 1.74
CA MET A 43 -10.71 7.66 1.15
C MET A 43 -9.72 7.07 2.15
N ASN A 44 -9.73 7.55 3.40
CA ASN A 44 -8.85 7.04 4.45
C ASN A 44 -9.30 5.67 4.94
N LEU A 45 -10.61 5.44 5.07
CA LEU A 45 -11.15 4.15 5.48
C LEU A 45 -10.83 3.06 4.44
N THR A 46 -11.08 3.31 3.15
CA THR A 46 -10.71 2.36 2.09
C THR A 46 -9.20 2.21 1.98
N GLY A 47 -8.46 3.32 2.10
CA GLY A 47 -6.99 3.33 2.12
C GLY A 47 -6.40 2.44 3.21
N PHE A 48 -7.02 2.38 4.39
CA PHE A 48 -6.62 1.51 5.49
C PHE A 48 -6.72 0.02 5.11
N PHE A 49 -7.85 -0.39 4.54
CA PHE A 49 -8.02 -1.78 4.08
C PHE A 49 -7.04 -2.12 2.95
N VAL A 50 -6.93 -1.24 1.95
CA VAL A 50 -6.03 -1.43 0.80
C VAL A 50 -4.58 -1.53 1.26
N TYR A 51 -4.16 -0.69 2.22
CA TYR A 51 -2.83 -0.76 2.81
C TYR A 51 -2.59 -2.09 3.52
N TYR A 52 -3.54 -2.55 4.33
CA TYR A 52 -3.44 -3.83 5.02
C TYR A 52 -3.24 -5.01 4.05
N PHE A 53 -4.02 -5.04 2.96
CA PHE A 53 -3.85 -6.08 1.93
C PHE A 53 -2.52 -5.94 1.19
N PHE A 54 -2.11 -4.71 0.86
CA PHE A 54 -0.83 -4.44 0.23
C PHE A 54 0.34 -4.99 1.05
N GLU A 55 0.38 -4.68 2.35
CA GLU A 55 1.40 -5.21 3.28
C GLU A 55 1.37 -6.74 3.33
N ARG A 56 0.18 -7.35 3.36
CA ARG A 56 0.02 -8.81 3.40
C ARG A 56 0.55 -9.48 2.13
N ILE A 57 0.30 -8.90 0.96
CA ILE A 57 0.81 -9.35 -0.33
C ILE A 57 2.33 -9.18 -0.37
N CYS A 58 2.84 -8.00 0.00
CA CYS A 58 4.28 -7.74 0.07
C CYS A 58 5.00 -8.69 1.04
N ASN A 59 4.38 -9.11 2.14
CA ASN A 59 4.97 -10.08 3.04
C ASN A 59 5.00 -11.51 2.46
N LYS A 60 3.97 -11.88 1.69
CA LYS A 60 3.89 -13.19 1.01
C LYS A 60 4.90 -13.32 -0.13
N ILE A 61 5.31 -12.22 -0.76
CA ILE A 61 6.30 -12.23 -1.84
C ILE A 61 7.72 -12.46 -1.26
N PRO A 62 8.39 -13.59 -1.54
CA PRO A 62 9.73 -13.90 -1.02
C PRO A 62 10.85 -13.18 -1.78
N HIS A 63 10.55 -12.50 -2.89
CA HIS A 63 11.54 -11.77 -3.68
C HIS A 63 12.32 -10.74 -2.83
N GLY A 64 13.65 -10.88 -2.80
CA GLY A 64 14.56 -10.02 -2.07
C GLY A 64 14.67 -10.27 -0.56
N LYS A 65 14.12 -11.38 -0.04
CA LYS A 65 14.44 -11.82 1.34
C LYS A 65 15.82 -12.47 1.31
N ILE A 66 16.85 -11.73 1.73
CA ILE A 66 18.17 -12.32 1.96
C ILE A 66 18.07 -13.09 3.27
N ILE A 67 18.05 -14.42 3.17
CA ILE A 67 18.19 -15.29 4.34
C ILE A 67 19.68 -15.23 4.69
N GLN A 68 20.05 -14.34 5.61
CA GLN A 68 21.36 -14.41 6.23
C GLN A 68 21.36 -15.65 7.13
N ASP A 69 21.93 -16.74 6.61
CA ASP A 69 22.23 -17.92 7.41
C ASP A 69 23.26 -17.51 8.46
N LYS A 70 22.85 -17.51 9.74
CA LYS A 70 23.75 -17.23 10.85
C LYS A 70 24.77 -18.36 10.92
N LYS A 71 25.97 -18.12 10.38
CA LYS A 71 27.16 -18.90 10.72
C LYS A 71 27.70 -18.47 12.08
#